data_AF-W1W2V0-F1
#
_entry.id   AF-W1W2V0-F1
#
_cell.length_a   1.000
_cell.length_b   1.000
_cell.length_c   1.000
_cell.angle_alpha   90.00
_cell.angle_beta   90.00
_cell.angle_gamma   90.00
#
_symmetry.space_group_name_H-M   'P 1'
#
loop_
_entity.id
_entity.type
_entity.pdbx_description
1 polymer ?
#
loop_
_entity_poly.entity_id
_entity_poly.type
_entity_poly.pdbx_seq_one_letter_code
_entity_poly.pdbx_strand_id
1 'polypeptide(L)'
;KDYTVYMTGYVNRDDNTLKSNEFTISRMAMSCCIADVAPIGMTAYKTDGDSLANEQWVSIEGKVSTRDFHGRAQPYVEVTKIKTAEPILGYVYP
;
A
#
# COMPACT_ATOMS: atom_id res chain seq x y z
N LYS A 1 -4.05 -20.15 -3.15
CA LYS A 1 -3.54 -19.80 -4.50
C LYS A 1 -2.46 -18.75 -4.28
N ASP A 2 -1.31 -18.92 -4.94
CA ASP A 2 -0.19 -18.00 -4.79
C ASP A 2 -0.35 -16.87 -5.82
N TYR A 3 -0.84 -15.73 -5.36
CA TYR A 3 -0.98 -14.54 -6.21
C TYR A 3 0.23 -13.63 -6.02
N THR A 4 0.92 -13.32 -7.11
CA THR A 4 1.91 -12.25 -7.18
C THR A 4 1.23 -10.98 -7.69
N VAL A 5 1.44 -9.88 -6.99
CA VAL A 5 0.92 -8.55 -7.35
C VAL A 5 2.05 -7.57 -7.60
N TYR A 6 1.80 -6.64 -8.52
CA TYR A 6 2.68 -5.54 -8.85
C TYR A 6 1.91 -4.24 -8.65
N MET A 7 2.48 -3.32 -7.87
CA MET A 7 1.82 -2.05 -7.55
C MET A 7 2.82 -0.92 -7.54
N THR A 8 2.39 0.26 -7.99
CA THR A 8 3.14 1.51 -7.84
C THR A 8 2.28 2.50 -7.09
N GLY A 9 2.84 3.10 -6.04
CA GLY A 9 2.13 4.02 -5.15
C GLY A 9 3.11 4.69 -4.20
N TYR A 10 2.59 5.50 -3.30
CA TYR A 10 3.39 6.10 -2.24
C TYR A 10 3.21 5.33 -0.93
N VAL A 11 4.23 5.40 -0.09
CA VAL A 11 4.22 4.87 1.28
C VAL A 11 3.31 5.75 2.12
N ASN A 12 2.17 5.23 2.55
CA ASN A 12 1.23 5.91 3.43
C ASN A 12 1.19 5.23 4.80
N ARG A 13 1.33 6.03 5.87
CA ARG A 13 1.37 5.58 7.26
C ARG A 13 0.28 6.20 8.14
N ASP A 14 -0.73 6.84 7.55
CA ASP A 14 -1.79 7.51 8.31
C ASP A 14 -2.70 6.55 9.09
N ASP A 15 -2.71 5.26 8.71
CA ASP A 15 -3.44 4.21 9.42
C ASP A 15 -2.69 3.83 10.71
N ASN A 16 -3.28 4.20 11.85
CA ASN A 16 -2.72 3.96 13.18
C ASN A 16 -2.70 2.49 13.62
N THR A 17 -3.26 1.58 12.81
CA THR A 17 -3.24 0.13 13.04
C THR A 17 -2.01 -0.55 12.42
N LEU A 18 -1.24 0.18 11.60
CA LEU A 18 -0.02 -0.31 10.97
C LEU A 18 1.11 -0.50 12.00
N LYS A 19 1.87 -1.58 11.84
CA LYS A 19 3.15 -1.76 12.54
C LYS A 19 4.24 -0.89 11.89
N SER A 20 5.36 -0.69 12.58
CA SER A 20 6.47 0.15 12.10
C SER A 20 6.98 -0.26 10.70
N ASN A 21 7.02 -1.55 10.44
CA ASN A 21 7.49 -2.13 9.18
C ASN A 21 6.37 -2.42 8.16
N GLU A 22 5.19 -1.89 8.42
CA GLU A 22 4.04 -1.93 7.53
C GLU A 22 3.71 -0.53 7.00
N PHE A 23 3.17 -0.48 5.80
CA PHE A 23 2.69 0.74 5.17
C PHE A 23 1.55 0.39 4.22
N THR A 24 0.69 1.34 3.91
CA THR A 24 -0.26 1.19 2.81
C THR A 24 0.42 1.66 1.53
N ILE A 25 0.47 0.80 0.50
CA ILE A 25 0.91 1.21 -0.85
C ILE A 25 -0.24 1.98 -1.51
N SER A 26 -0.21 3.30 -1.39
CA SER A 26 -1.37 4.13 -1.66
C SER A 26 -1.34 4.82 -3.03
N ARG A 27 -2.54 5.02 -3.56
CA ARG A 27 -2.89 5.94 -4.64
C ARG A 27 -4.02 6.83 -4.15
N MET A 28 -4.11 8.07 -4.64
CA MET A 28 -5.29 8.90 -4.37
C MET A 28 -6.43 8.45 -5.29
N ALA A 29 -7.57 8.11 -4.73
CA ALA A 29 -8.78 7.75 -5.49
C ALA A 29 -9.85 8.83 -5.32
N MET A 30 -10.66 9.01 -6.37
CA MET A 30 -11.77 9.97 -6.42
C MET A 30 -12.99 9.24 -6.97
N SER A 31 -14.12 9.29 -6.25
CA SER A 31 -15.33 8.58 -6.68
C SER A 31 -16.34 9.50 -7.37
N CYS A 32 -16.44 10.77 -6.96
CA CYS A 32 -17.38 11.74 -7.53
C CYS A 32 -16.79 13.13 -7.77
N CYS A 33 -15.94 13.65 -6.87
CA CYS A 33 -15.44 15.03 -6.94
C CYS A 33 -14.22 15.21 -6.04
N ILE A 34 -13.48 16.32 -6.21
CA ILE A 34 -12.24 16.55 -5.46
C ILE A 34 -12.41 16.48 -3.93
N ALA A 35 -13.62 16.74 -3.42
CA ALA A 35 -13.91 16.69 -1.99
C ALA A 35 -13.91 15.27 -1.40
N ASP A 36 -14.03 14.22 -2.23
CA ASP A 36 -14.02 12.82 -1.77
C ASP A 36 -12.68 12.11 -1.99
N VAL A 37 -11.65 12.86 -2.41
CA VAL A 37 -10.35 12.29 -2.70
C VAL A 37 -9.74 11.73 -1.42
N ALA A 38 -9.40 10.45 -1.45
CA ALA A 38 -8.81 9.75 -0.32
C ALA A 38 -7.72 8.78 -0.78
N PRO A 39 -6.73 8.48 0.08
CA PRO A 39 -5.81 7.38 -0.15
C PRO A 39 -6.55 6.05 -0.21
N ILE A 40 -6.26 5.25 -1.22
CA ILE A 40 -6.64 3.83 -1.30
C ILE A 40 -5.40 2.98 -1.55
N GLY A 41 -5.36 1.78 -0.97
CA GLY A 41 -4.25 0.86 -1.17
C GLY A 41 -4.41 -0.41 -0.34
N MET A 42 -3.42 -1.29 -0.44
CA MET A 42 -3.32 -2.47 0.42
C MET A 42 -2.22 -2.28 1.45
N THR A 43 -2.38 -2.88 2.63
CA THR A 43 -1.29 -3.01 3.58
C THR A 43 -0.18 -3.86 2.97
N ALA A 44 1.03 -3.33 2.96
CA ALA A 44 2.25 -3.98 2.53
C ALA A 44 3.18 -4.15 3.73
N TYR A 45 3.80 -5.32 3.82
CA TYR A 45 4.76 -5.69 4.85
C TYR A 45 6.12 -5.96 4.20
N LYS A 46 7.18 -5.44 4.82
CA LYS A 46 8.58 -5.76 4.50
C LYS A 46 9.38 -5.75 5.80
N THR A 47 10.34 -6.66 5.97
CA THR A 47 11.13 -6.76 7.22
C THR A 47 11.72 -5.43 7.70
N ASP A 48 12.28 -4.66 6.77
CA ASP A 48 12.89 -3.32 6.90
C ASP A 48 11.99 -2.22 6.28
N GLY A 49 10.67 -2.41 6.32
CA GLY A 49 9.71 -1.47 5.75
C GLY A 49 9.70 -0.10 6.44
N ASP A 50 10.21 -0.01 7.67
CA ASP A 50 10.40 1.22 8.45
C ASP A 50 11.49 2.14 7.87
N SER A 51 12.40 1.61 7.04
CA SER A 51 13.40 2.41 6.32
C SER A 51 12.83 3.31 5.22
N LEU A 52 11.58 3.06 4.79
CA LEU A 52 10.92 3.84 3.76
C LEU A 52 10.27 5.08 4.37
N ALA A 53 10.57 6.25 3.80
CA ALA A 53 9.97 7.51 4.25
C ALA A 53 8.47 7.55 3.92
N ASN A 54 7.68 8.23 4.77
CA ASN A 54 6.30 8.54 4.41
C ASN A 54 6.26 9.37 3.13
N GLU A 55 5.23 9.18 2.30
CA GLU A 55 5.05 9.80 0.98
C GLU A 55 6.08 9.39 -0.10
N GLN A 56 7.05 8.52 0.23
CA GLN A 56 8.00 8.01 -0.74
C GLN A 56 7.30 7.16 -1.81
N TRP A 57 7.57 7.44 -3.09
CA TRP A 57 7.05 6.67 -4.20
C TRP A 57 7.89 5.42 -4.48
N VAL A 58 7.19 4.29 -4.58
CA VAL A 58 7.81 2.98 -4.79
C VAL A 58 6.98 2.12 -5.73
N SER A 59 7.66 1.24 -6.45
CA SER A 59 7.06 0.09 -7.15
C SER A 59 7.43 -1.18 -6.41
N ILE A 60 6.43 -2.00 -6.09
CA ILE A 60 6.60 -3.26 -5.38
C ILE A 60 6.15 -4.46 -6.22
N GLU A 61 6.85 -5.56 -6.01
CA GLU A 61 6.40 -6.93 -6.32
C GLU A 61 6.20 -7.62 -4.96
N GLY A 62 5.09 -8.34 -4.80
CA GLY A 62 4.83 -9.05 -3.57
C GLY A 62 3.81 -10.17 -3.71
N LYS A 63 3.72 -11.00 -2.67
CA LYS A 63 2.72 -12.08 -2.59
C LYS A 63 1.54 -11.64 -1.74
N VAL A 64 0.34 -11.97 -2.17
CA VAL A 64 -0.86 -11.78 -1.34
C VAL A 64 -0.89 -12.87 -0.27
N SER A 65 -0.99 -12.44 0.97
CA SER A 65 -1.14 -13.29 2.14
C SER A 65 -2.35 -12.83 2.96
N THR A 66 -2.69 -13.56 4.01
CA THR A 66 -3.81 -13.23 4.91
C THR A 66 -3.34 -13.28 6.35
N ARG A 67 -3.76 -12.31 7.15
CA ARG A 67 -3.52 -12.26 8.59
C ARG A 67 -4.85 -12.14 9.34
N ASP A 68 -4.86 -12.52 10.61
CA ASP A 68 -5.97 -12.15 11.49
C ASP A 68 -5.88 -10.65 11.80
N PHE A 69 -6.99 -9.96 11.61
CA PHE A 69 -7.17 -8.57 11.99
C PHE A 69 -8.57 -8.41 12.58
N HIS A 70 -8.62 -8.27 13.91
CA HIS A 70 -9.88 -8.19 14.67
C HIS A 70 -10.83 -9.38 14.39
N GLY A 71 -10.29 -10.61 14.36
CA GLY A 71 -11.08 -11.83 14.13
C GLY A 71 -11.55 -12.01 12.69
N ARG A 72 -10.99 -11.25 11.74
CA ARG A 72 -11.26 -11.36 10.31
C ARG A 72 -9.97 -11.61 9.55
N ALA A 73 -10.03 -12.48 8.55
CA ALA A 73 -8.94 -12.66 7.61
C ALA A 73 -8.79 -11.40 6.74
N GLN A 74 -7.74 -10.61 6.99
CA GLN A 74 -7.40 -9.43 6.22
C GLN A 74 -6.30 -9.77 5.21
N PRO A 75 -6.50 -9.50 3.90
CA PRO A 75 -5.45 -9.64 2.93
C PRO A 75 -4.40 -8.53 3.10
N TYR A 76 -3.13 -8.89 2.92
CA TYR A 76 -2.01 -7.94 2.86
C TYR A 76 -0.97 -8.45 1.86
N VAL A 77 0.02 -7.62 1.56
CA VAL A 77 1.08 -7.95 0.59
C VAL A 77 2.42 -8.10 1.29
N GLU A 78 3.03 -9.27 1.17
CA GLU A 78 4.43 -9.49 1.55
C GLU A 78 5.33 -9.05 0.40
N VAL A 79 6.07 -7.96 0.61
CA VAL A 79 6.92 -7.35 -0.41
C VAL A 79 8.18 -8.21 -0.62
N THR A 80 8.35 -8.71 -1.85
CA THR A 80 9.53 -9.49 -2.25
C THR A 80 10.56 -8.63 -2.98
N LYS A 81 10.12 -7.60 -3.71
CA LYS A 81 10.99 -6.60 -4.33
C LYS A 81 10.38 -5.21 -4.22
N ILE A 82 11.26 -4.23 -4.05
CA ILE A 82 10.89 -2.81 -4.01
C ILE A 82 11.90 -2.01 -4.81
N LYS A 83 11.43 -0.98 -5.51
CA LYS A 83 12.26 0.00 -6.20
C LYS A 83 11.66 1.39 -5.98
N THR A 84 12.50 2.41 -5.93
CA THR A 84 12.04 3.80 -6.03
C THR A 84 11.30 4.01 -7.34
N ALA A 85 10.23 4.78 -7.29
CA ALA A 85 9.44 5.15 -8.46
C ALA A 85 9.23 6.65 -8.51
N GLU A 86 8.98 7.17 -9.71
CA GLU A 86 8.50 8.54 -9.88
C GLU A 86 7.02 8.64 -9.49
N PRO A 87 6.57 9.80 -8.99
CA PRO A 87 5.16 10.05 -8.76
C PRO A 87 4.32 9.89 -10.02
N ILE A 88 3.28 9.05 -9.96
CA ILE A 88 2.29 8.98 -11.02
C ILE A 88 1.19 9.99 -10.69
N LEU A 89 1.09 11.06 -11.47
CA LEU A 89 0.08 12.10 -11.25
C LEU A 89 -1.34 11.60 -11.55
N GLY A 90 -2.35 12.23 -10.93
CA GLY A 90 -3.77 11.95 -11.15
C GLY A 90 -4.39 10.96 -10.17
N TYR A 91 -5.71 10.80 -10.28
CA TYR A 91 -6.54 10.01 -9.37
C TYR A 91 -6.91 8.65 -9.98
N VAL A 92 -7.11 7.66 -9.12
CA VAL A 92 -7.76 6.40 -9.48
C VAL A 92 -9.27 6.57 -9.39
N TYR A 93 -10.00 6.10 -10.40
CA TYR A 93 -11.47 6.14 -10.44
C TYR A 93 -12.02 4.71 -10.48
N PRO A 94 -13.14 4.44 -9.79
CA PRO A 94 -13.89 3.19 -9.92
C PRO A 94 -14.67 3.09 -11.24
#